data_AF-A0A443STD1-F1
#
_entry.id   AF-A0A443STD1-F1
#
_cell.length_a   1.000
_cell.length_b   1.000
_cell.length_c   1.000
_cell.angle_alpha   90.00
_cell.angle_beta   90.00
_cell.angle_gamma   90.00
#
_symmetry.space_group_name_H-M   'P 1'
#
loop_
_entity.id
_entity.type
_entity.pdbx_description
1 polymer ?
#
loop_
_entity_poly.entity_id
_entity_poly.type
_entity_poly.pdbx_seq_one_letter_code
_entity_poly.pdbx_strand_id
1 'polypeptide(L)'
;HLEAAFIVLALNLIRVATKILHIRQFHRCFAALRVVGTHCRRKQIKRSALFTIWVWRLHHNYLRLIAEHFQKTSEEQLPECGPRAVCNKVDTYSKPWVEKQCRCTEDRTCSTSLDRNDGHSIIDKSRLLKTCEPVYTLPVCRYFRDVTWVLTSFADNTTSQQVHCLCPKNSVAYIFKHQVHQTQKGISYQYLFACSPESRLRCQRKEPCRLFTVKQRPDVLQVNTNTLCQCPRGQRCPSHHNDPHVLPTTSYSLEHINTFSGYCNFDYRPFDKKMAKYKLIFKALQKLEENEISEKNRIDVLPAAEDYFQANPV
;
A
#
# COMPACT_ATOMS: atom_id res chain seq x y z
N HIS A 1 -3.77 4.60 -19.56
CA HIS A 1 -2.36 4.17 -19.32
C HIS A 1 -1.32 5.26 -19.60
N LEU A 2 -1.46 6.10 -20.64
CA LEU A 2 -0.53 7.22 -20.90
C LEU A 2 -0.52 8.31 -19.82
N GLU A 3 -1.67 8.59 -19.17
CA GLU A 3 -1.72 9.61 -18.11
C GLU A 3 -0.98 9.22 -16.82
N ALA A 4 -1.00 7.93 -16.46
CA ALA A 4 -0.27 7.43 -15.29
C ALA A 4 1.25 7.53 -15.50
N ALA A 5 1.74 7.33 -16.73
CA ALA A 5 3.14 7.49 -17.08
C ALA A 5 3.59 8.96 -16.98
N PHE A 6 2.74 9.90 -17.40
CA PHE A 6 3.01 11.34 -17.29
C PHE A 6 3.13 11.80 -15.84
N ILE A 7 2.28 11.29 -14.94
CA ILE A 7 2.31 11.63 -13.51
C ILE A 7 3.60 11.09 -12.86
N VAL A 8 4.02 9.87 -13.19
CA VAL A 8 5.27 9.30 -12.67
C VAL A 8 6.50 10.05 -13.19
N LEU A 9 6.49 10.48 -14.46
CA LEU A 9 7.56 11.31 -15.03
C LEU A 9 7.62 12.69 -14.36
N ALA A 10 6.46 13.33 -14.15
CA ALA A 10 6.37 14.62 -13.47
C ALA A 10 6.87 14.53 -12.02
N LEU A 11 6.50 13.48 -11.27
CA LEU A 11 6.96 13.25 -9.90
C LEU A 11 8.47 12.99 -9.83
N ASN A 12 9.04 12.28 -10.80
CA ASN A 12 10.49 12.06 -10.86
C ASN A 12 11.25 13.33 -11.25
N LEU A 13 10.73 14.14 -12.17
CA LEU A 13 11.29 15.46 -12.51
C LEU A 13 11.25 16.42 -11.32
N ILE A 14 10.16 16.42 -10.53
CA ILE A 14 10.06 17.19 -9.29
C ILE A 14 11.07 16.69 -8.24
N ARG A 15 11.31 15.38 -8.15
CA ARG A 15 12.32 14.79 -7.24
C ARG A 15 13.76 15.14 -7.62
N VAL A 16 14.04 15.24 -8.92
CA VAL A 16 15.36 15.65 -9.43
C VAL A 16 15.54 17.16 -9.25
N ALA A 17 14.52 17.96 -9.56
CA ALA A 17 14.53 19.41 -9.37
C ALA A 17 14.70 19.81 -7.89
N THR A 18 14.05 19.10 -6.96
CA THR A 18 14.20 19.32 -5.51
C THR A 18 15.61 18.99 -5.01
N LYS A 19 16.26 17.94 -5.53
CA LYS A 19 17.68 17.65 -5.23
C LYS A 19 18.63 18.71 -5.80
N ILE A 20 18.40 19.18 -7.02
CA ILE A 20 19.23 20.22 -7.66
C ILE A 20 19.08 21.56 -6.94
N LEU A 21 17.86 21.91 -6.50
CA LEU A 21 17.63 23.12 -5.70
C LEU A 21 18.29 23.04 -4.33
N HIS A 22 18.24 21.89 -3.65
CA HIS A 22 18.89 21.71 -2.35
C HIS A 22 20.41 21.84 -2.45
N ILE A 23 21.03 21.30 -3.51
CA ILE A 23 22.48 21.37 -3.72
C ILE A 23 22.93 22.79 -4.11
N ARG A 24 22.18 23.49 -4.98
CA ARG A 24 22.50 24.89 -5.34
C ARG A 24 22.25 25.89 -4.20
N GLN A 25 21.30 25.62 -3.29
CA GLN A 25 21.04 26.48 -2.13
C GLN A 25 22.06 26.27 -1.00
N PHE A 26 22.58 25.05 -0.81
CA PHE A 26 23.64 24.80 0.18
C PHE A 26 24.96 25.51 -0.19
N HIS A 27 25.32 25.53 -1.47
CA HIS A 27 26.54 26.23 -1.94
C HIS A 27 26.45 27.76 -1.86
N ARG A 28 25.26 28.36 -1.96
CA ARG A 28 25.09 29.82 -1.87
C ARG A 28 24.99 30.34 -0.43
N CYS A 29 24.61 29.50 0.54
CA CYS A 29 24.62 29.89 1.96
C CYS A 29 26.01 29.80 2.60
N PHE A 30 26.90 28.91 2.12
CA PHE A 30 28.24 28.78 2.69
C PHE A 30 29.23 29.88 2.26
N ALA A 31 28.96 30.57 1.14
CA ALA A 31 29.80 31.68 0.66
C ALA A 31 29.42 33.07 1.23
N ALA A 32 28.33 33.18 1.99
CA ALA A 32 27.80 34.47 2.48
C ALA A 32 27.76 34.58 4.02
N LEU A 33 28.66 33.86 4.72
CA LEU A 33 28.78 33.87 6.19
C LEU A 33 30.03 34.62 6.70
N ARG A 34 30.53 35.58 5.91
CA ARG A 34 31.31 36.72 6.41
C ARG A 34 30.62 37.99 5.93
N VAL A 35 30.38 38.91 6.87
CA VAL A 35 29.85 40.27 6.69
C VAL A 35 28.31 40.38 6.70
N VAL A 36 27.82 40.72 7.90
CA VAL A 36 26.72 41.65 8.24
C VAL A 36 25.33 41.43 7.63
N GLY A 37 24.31 41.46 8.51
CA GLY A 37 23.05 42.11 8.17
C GLY A 37 21.80 41.23 8.24
N THR A 38 21.05 41.40 9.33
CA THR A 38 19.75 40.83 9.65
C THR A 38 18.62 41.29 8.72
N HIS A 39 18.62 40.85 7.46
CA HIS A 39 17.52 41.15 6.52
C HIS A 39 17.09 40.02 5.56
N CYS A 40 17.42 38.77 5.88
CA CYS A 40 17.01 37.61 5.08
C CYS A 40 15.95 36.70 5.74
N ARG A 41 15.19 37.17 6.76
CA ARG A 41 14.23 36.31 7.51
C ARG A 41 12.76 36.41 7.11
N ARG A 42 12.29 37.43 6.37
CA ARG A 42 10.85 37.61 6.10
C ARG A 42 10.32 37.00 4.79
N LYS A 43 11.14 36.83 3.75
CA LYS A 43 10.70 36.23 2.47
C LYS A 43 10.75 34.69 2.43
N GLN A 44 11.46 34.05 3.37
CA GLN A 44 11.66 32.60 3.41
C GLN A 44 10.47 31.84 4.05
N ILE A 45 9.74 32.48 4.98
CA ILE A 45 8.61 31.85 5.70
C ILE A 45 7.38 31.67 4.79
N LYS A 46 7.10 32.62 3.88
CA LYS A 46 5.93 32.55 2.99
C LYS A 46 6.01 31.42 1.94
N ARG A 47 7.22 31.12 1.43
CA ARG A 47 7.41 30.04 0.43
C ARG A 47 7.39 28.64 1.05
N SER A 48 7.86 28.50 2.29
CA SER A 48 7.77 27.23 3.04
C SER A 48 6.32 26.93 3.44
N ALA A 49 5.56 27.94 3.88
CA ALA A 49 4.14 27.79 4.22
C ALA A 49 3.26 27.39 3.02
N LEU A 50 3.48 27.99 1.84
CA LEU A 50 2.76 27.62 0.62
C LEU A 50 3.11 26.20 0.14
N PHE A 51 4.37 25.75 0.33
CA PHE A 51 4.79 24.40 -0.01
C PHE A 51 4.18 23.36 0.95
N THR A 52 4.11 23.64 2.26
CA THR A 52 3.39 22.78 3.21
C THR A 52 1.90 22.72 2.91
N ILE A 53 1.26 23.84 2.53
CA ILE A 53 -0.16 23.85 2.12
C ILE A 53 -0.37 23.03 0.85
N TRP A 54 0.55 23.11 -0.12
CA TRP A 54 0.44 22.36 -1.38
C TRP A 54 0.68 20.85 -1.19
N VAL A 55 1.64 20.45 -0.36
CA VAL A 55 1.86 19.05 0.06
C VAL A 55 0.67 18.53 0.87
N TRP A 56 0.11 19.35 1.75
CA TRP A 56 -1.10 19.00 2.51
C TRP A 56 -2.30 18.82 1.57
N ARG A 57 -2.49 19.68 0.57
CA ARG A 57 -3.53 19.54 -0.48
C ARG A 57 -3.35 18.29 -1.34
N LEU A 58 -2.12 17.92 -1.68
CA LEU A 58 -1.82 16.69 -2.43
C LEU A 58 -2.05 15.43 -1.60
N HIS A 59 -1.67 15.44 -0.32
CA HIS A 59 -1.98 14.36 0.61
C HIS A 59 -3.50 14.23 0.82
N HIS A 60 -4.22 15.36 0.89
CA HIS A 60 -5.69 15.39 0.98
C HIS A 60 -6.37 14.87 -0.28
N ASN A 61 -5.81 15.13 -1.47
CA ASN A 61 -6.34 14.60 -2.73
C ASN A 61 -6.06 13.09 -2.90
N TYR A 62 -4.95 12.57 -2.36
CA TYR A 62 -4.68 11.13 -2.34
C TYR A 62 -5.64 10.37 -1.40
N LEU A 63 -5.98 10.96 -0.26
CA LEU A 63 -6.97 10.42 0.70
C LEU A 63 -8.43 10.52 0.20
N ARG A 64 -8.71 11.30 -0.85
CA ARG A 64 -10.07 11.50 -1.39
C ARG A 64 -10.51 10.45 -2.42
N LEU A 65 -9.69 9.43 -2.66
CA LEU A 65 -9.99 8.31 -3.58
C LEU A 65 -10.11 6.98 -2.83
N ILE A 66 -10.62 7.00 -1.60
CA ILE A 66 -11.05 5.76 -0.94
C ILE A 66 -12.24 5.23 -1.74
N ALA A 67 -12.10 4.03 -2.31
CA ALA A 67 -13.21 3.40 -3.00
C ALA A 67 -14.24 2.96 -1.96
N GLU A 68 -15.49 3.35 -2.13
CA GLU A 68 -16.59 2.84 -1.31
C GLU A 68 -17.23 1.66 -2.02
N HIS A 69 -17.40 0.57 -1.29
CA HIS A 69 -18.07 -0.63 -1.73
C HIS A 69 -19.24 -0.92 -0.79
N PHE A 70 -20.39 -1.20 -1.36
CA PHE A 70 -21.60 -1.48 -0.61
C PHE A 70 -21.89 -2.98 -0.68
N GLN A 71 -22.31 -3.58 0.44
CA GLN A 71 -22.81 -4.95 0.41
C GLN A 71 -24.15 -5.07 -0.36
N LYS A 72 -24.86 -3.94 -0.51
CA LYS A 72 -26.06 -3.77 -1.33
C LYS A 72 -25.82 -2.72 -2.42
N THR A 73 -26.80 -2.38 -3.25
CA THR A 73 -26.53 -1.46 -4.38
C THR A 73 -26.44 0.01 -3.95
N SER A 74 -26.98 0.38 -2.78
CA SER A 74 -26.91 1.75 -2.26
C SER A 74 -26.92 1.83 -0.72
N GLU A 75 -26.66 3.03 -0.18
CA GLU A 75 -26.61 3.28 1.27
C GLU A 75 -27.99 3.11 1.94
N GLU A 76 -29.06 3.52 1.27
CA GLU A 76 -30.43 3.48 1.77
C GLU A 76 -30.92 2.04 1.97
N GLN A 77 -30.37 1.10 1.20
CA GLN A 77 -30.71 -0.30 1.31
C GLN A 77 -30.02 -1.00 2.49
N LEU A 78 -28.99 -0.38 3.07
CA LEU A 78 -28.28 -0.96 4.21
C LEU A 78 -29.20 -1.01 5.45
N PRO A 79 -29.23 -2.14 6.16
CA PRO A 79 -30.01 -2.27 7.38
C PRO A 79 -29.45 -1.35 8.48
N GLU A 80 -30.24 -1.12 9.52
CA GLU A 80 -29.75 -0.46 10.73
C GLU A 80 -28.84 -1.39 11.52
N CYS A 81 -27.78 -0.83 12.08
CA CYS A 81 -26.82 -1.57 12.87
C CYS A 81 -27.44 -2.01 14.20
N GLY A 82 -27.28 -3.30 14.53
CA GLY A 82 -27.54 -3.78 15.89
C GLY A 82 -26.50 -3.25 16.90
N PRO A 83 -26.72 -3.47 18.19
CA PRO A 83 -25.79 -3.04 19.23
C PRO A 83 -24.42 -3.70 19.02
N ARG A 84 -23.35 -2.89 19.07
CA ARG A 84 -21.96 -3.30 18.83
C ARG A 84 -21.72 -4.00 17.49
N ALA A 85 -22.54 -3.73 16.48
CA ALA A 85 -22.31 -4.23 15.14
C ALA A 85 -21.15 -3.48 14.45
N VAL A 86 -20.44 -4.19 13.58
CA VAL A 86 -19.46 -3.60 12.68
C VAL A 86 -20.22 -2.90 11.55
N CYS A 87 -20.11 -1.58 11.50
CA CYS A 87 -20.81 -0.75 10.51
C CYS A 87 -20.03 -0.60 9.19
N ASN A 88 -18.70 -0.53 9.26
CA ASN A 88 -17.82 -0.49 8.08
C ASN A 88 -16.62 -1.43 8.26
N LYS A 89 -16.13 -2.01 7.17
CA LYS A 89 -14.84 -2.70 7.11
C LYS A 89 -13.92 -1.92 6.18
N VAL A 90 -12.85 -1.36 6.71
CA VAL A 90 -11.86 -0.62 5.93
C VAL A 90 -10.68 -1.54 5.63
N ASP A 91 -10.46 -1.88 4.38
CA ASP A 91 -9.30 -2.68 3.98
C ASP A 91 -8.15 -1.74 3.61
N THR A 92 -6.96 -2.02 4.16
CA THR A 92 -5.75 -1.21 3.97
C THR A 92 -4.62 -2.00 3.32
N TYR A 93 -4.90 -3.19 2.79
CA TYR A 93 -3.89 -4.06 2.19
C TYR A 93 -3.20 -3.43 0.97
N SER A 94 -3.96 -2.79 0.09
CA SER A 94 -3.47 -2.12 -1.12
C SER A 94 -3.98 -0.68 -1.17
N LYS A 95 -4.71 -0.29 -2.22
CA LYS A 95 -5.43 0.98 -2.24
C LYS A 95 -6.57 0.89 -1.22
N PRO A 96 -6.65 1.77 -0.22
CA PRO A 96 -7.67 1.68 0.81
C PRO A 96 -9.08 1.79 0.25
N TRP A 97 -9.99 0.97 0.76
CA TRP A 97 -11.40 0.95 0.38
C TRP A 97 -12.27 0.56 1.57
N VAL A 98 -13.55 0.93 1.53
CA VAL A 98 -14.52 0.75 2.62
C VAL A 98 -15.64 -0.16 2.16
N GLU A 99 -15.91 -1.25 2.89
CA GLU A 99 -17.12 -2.05 2.75
C GLU A 99 -18.16 -1.58 3.77
N LYS A 100 -19.24 -0.94 3.33
CA LYS A 100 -20.34 -0.54 4.22
C LYS A 100 -21.24 -1.74 4.53
N GLN A 101 -21.59 -1.93 5.80
CA GLN A 101 -22.35 -3.09 6.29
C GLN A 101 -23.76 -2.69 6.78
N CYS A 102 -23.87 -1.62 7.56
CA CYS A 102 -25.12 -1.14 8.13
C CYS A 102 -25.06 0.37 8.47
N ARG A 103 -26.22 0.99 8.69
CA ARG A 103 -26.36 2.40 9.09
C ARG A 103 -26.44 2.51 10.61
N CYS A 104 -25.62 3.37 11.20
CA CYS A 104 -25.70 3.67 12.63
C CYS A 104 -26.99 4.45 12.95
N THR A 105 -27.54 4.24 14.15
CA THR A 105 -28.71 4.95 14.67
C THR A 105 -28.29 6.14 15.54
N GLU A 106 -29.25 6.93 16.03
CA GLU A 106 -29.02 8.08 16.95
C GLU A 106 -28.16 9.22 16.37
N ASP A 107 -28.35 9.56 15.09
CA ASP A 107 -27.58 10.60 14.36
C ASP A 107 -26.07 10.38 14.34
N ARG A 108 -25.61 9.16 14.67
CA ARG A 108 -24.20 8.78 14.57
C ARG A 108 -23.89 8.38 13.14
N THR A 109 -22.72 8.79 12.66
CA THR A 109 -22.18 8.34 11.37
C THR A 109 -21.07 7.32 11.60
N CYS A 110 -21.06 6.24 10.81
CA CYS A 110 -20.01 5.24 10.93
C CYS A 110 -18.68 5.82 10.43
N SER A 111 -17.63 5.70 11.23
CA SER A 111 -16.29 6.17 10.85
C SER A 111 -15.80 5.50 9.56
N THR A 112 -15.24 6.30 8.66
CA THR A 112 -14.54 5.86 7.44
C THR A 112 -13.04 6.18 7.50
N SER A 113 -12.54 6.67 8.65
CA SER A 113 -11.15 7.08 8.81
C SER A 113 -10.19 5.92 8.59
N LEU A 114 -9.04 6.19 7.97
CA LEU A 114 -7.93 5.22 7.89
C LEU A 114 -7.11 5.18 9.19
N ASP A 115 -7.39 6.09 10.13
CA ASP A 115 -6.75 6.09 11.44
C ASP A 115 -7.20 4.88 12.25
N ARG A 116 -6.22 4.22 12.88
CA ARG A 116 -6.39 3.05 13.72
C ARG A 116 -6.82 3.42 15.14
N ASN A 117 -6.60 4.67 15.53
CA ASN A 117 -6.80 5.16 16.90
C ASN A 117 -7.93 6.19 17.01
N ASP A 118 -8.88 6.18 16.07
CA ASP A 118 -10.06 7.06 16.06
C ASP A 118 -11.10 6.75 17.16
N GLY A 119 -10.79 5.82 18.07
CA GLY A 119 -11.67 5.37 19.15
C GLY A 119 -12.84 4.48 18.70
N HIS A 120 -12.96 4.19 17.41
CA HIS A 120 -14.05 3.40 16.81
C HIS A 120 -13.52 2.24 15.94
N SER A 121 -12.24 1.94 16.04
CA SER A 121 -11.55 0.95 15.21
C SER A 121 -11.07 -0.25 15.99
N ILE A 122 -11.31 -1.43 15.44
CA ILE A 122 -10.72 -2.70 15.86
C ILE A 122 -9.85 -3.21 14.72
N ILE A 123 -8.58 -3.49 15.03
CA ILE A 123 -7.61 -3.92 14.03
C ILE A 123 -7.68 -5.44 13.90
N ASP A 124 -7.93 -5.94 12.69
CA ASP A 124 -7.80 -7.35 12.34
C ASP A 124 -6.97 -7.48 11.06
N LYS A 125 -5.71 -7.91 11.21
CA LYS A 125 -4.73 -8.03 10.11
C LYS A 125 -4.60 -6.72 9.32
N SER A 126 -5.02 -6.70 8.05
CA SER A 126 -5.00 -5.53 7.16
C SER A 126 -6.30 -4.72 7.19
N ARG A 127 -7.28 -5.10 8.00
CA ARG A 127 -8.59 -4.48 8.07
C ARG A 127 -8.80 -3.71 9.37
N LEU A 128 -9.57 -2.64 9.26
CA LEU A 128 -10.12 -1.90 10.39
C LEU A 128 -11.62 -2.17 10.42
N LEU A 129 -12.08 -2.82 11.47
CA LEU A 129 -13.50 -3.03 11.73
C LEU A 129 -13.99 -1.82 12.50
N LYS A 130 -14.97 -1.10 11.93
CA LYS A 130 -15.50 0.14 12.51
C LYS A 130 -16.82 -0.14 13.21
N THR A 131 -17.00 0.45 14.39
CA THR A 131 -18.23 0.33 15.19
C THR A 131 -18.92 1.68 15.35
N CYS A 132 -20.24 1.68 15.53
CA CYS A 132 -21.02 2.90 15.81
C CYS A 132 -20.78 3.43 17.23
N GLU A 133 -20.46 2.53 18.15
CA GLU A 133 -20.12 2.84 19.54
C GLU A 133 -18.60 2.88 19.70
N PRO A 134 -18.08 3.65 20.67
CA PRO A 134 -16.65 3.68 20.94
C PRO A 134 -16.11 2.34 21.47
N VAL A 135 -14.95 1.92 20.95
CA VAL A 135 -14.37 0.60 21.27
C VAL A 135 -13.85 0.49 22.70
N TYR A 136 -13.55 1.62 23.36
CA TYR A 136 -13.05 1.63 24.74
C TYR A 136 -14.08 1.11 25.76
N THR A 137 -15.36 1.03 25.38
CA THR A 137 -16.44 0.48 26.22
C THR A 137 -16.42 -1.06 26.26
N LEU A 138 -15.70 -1.70 25.33
CA LEU A 138 -15.63 -3.14 25.22
C LEU A 138 -14.59 -3.72 26.19
N PRO A 139 -14.90 -4.82 26.90
CA PRO A 139 -13.92 -5.50 27.74
C PRO A 139 -12.82 -6.15 26.89
N VAL A 140 -11.69 -6.48 27.50
CA VAL A 140 -10.62 -7.25 26.85
C VAL A 140 -10.92 -8.75 26.98
N CYS A 141 -10.86 -9.47 25.86
CA CYS A 141 -11.10 -10.92 25.81
C CYS A 141 -9.95 -11.71 26.46
N ARG A 142 -10.28 -12.84 27.11
CA ARG A 142 -9.30 -13.87 27.45
C ARG A 142 -9.03 -14.77 26.25
N TYR A 143 -7.76 -15.15 26.07
CA TYR A 143 -7.34 -16.05 25.00
C TYR A 143 -8.10 -17.38 25.03
N PHE A 144 -8.44 -17.89 23.84
CA PHE A 144 -9.03 -19.21 23.59
C PHE A 144 -10.40 -19.51 24.25
N ARG A 145 -10.94 -18.59 25.07
CA ARG A 145 -12.18 -18.79 25.83
C ARG A 145 -13.27 -17.81 25.42
N ASP A 146 -12.96 -16.52 25.43
CA ASP A 146 -13.95 -15.50 25.19
C ASP A 146 -14.09 -15.25 23.68
N VAL A 147 -15.32 -15.01 23.24
CA VAL A 147 -15.66 -14.74 21.83
C VAL A 147 -15.48 -13.25 21.57
N THR A 148 -14.57 -12.88 20.68
CA THR A 148 -14.34 -11.47 20.33
C THR A 148 -15.44 -10.90 19.47
N TRP A 149 -15.90 -11.66 18.47
CA TRP A 149 -17.02 -11.29 17.62
C TRP A 149 -17.69 -12.52 17.02
N VAL A 150 -18.93 -12.35 16.59
CA VAL A 150 -19.73 -13.35 15.88
C VAL A 150 -20.07 -12.82 14.50
N LEU A 151 -19.74 -13.59 13.46
CA LEU A 151 -20.15 -13.33 12.09
C LEU A 151 -21.34 -14.22 11.75
N THR A 152 -22.49 -13.62 11.49
CA THR A 152 -23.71 -14.32 11.08
C THR A 152 -23.91 -14.14 9.58
N SER A 153 -24.01 -15.24 8.84
CA SER A 153 -24.44 -15.27 7.45
C SER A 153 -25.90 -15.68 7.40
N PHE A 154 -26.74 -14.83 6.84
CA PHE A 154 -28.17 -15.08 6.67
C PHE A 154 -28.46 -15.70 5.29
N ALA A 155 -29.66 -16.24 5.11
CA ALA A 155 -30.09 -16.89 3.87
C ALA A 155 -30.23 -15.91 2.69
N ASP A 156 -30.36 -14.62 2.96
CA ASP A 156 -30.47 -13.54 1.97
C ASP A 156 -29.08 -13.03 1.50
N ASN A 157 -28.01 -13.80 1.73
CA ASN A 157 -26.61 -13.43 1.47
C ASN A 157 -26.14 -12.16 2.21
N THR A 158 -26.89 -11.70 3.22
CA THR A 158 -26.42 -10.65 4.10
C THR A 158 -25.56 -11.22 5.21
N THR A 159 -24.58 -10.44 5.63
CA THR A 159 -23.70 -10.80 6.74
C THR A 159 -23.76 -9.72 7.80
N SER A 160 -23.90 -10.12 9.06
CA SER A 160 -23.78 -9.21 10.20
C SER A 160 -22.64 -9.66 11.09
N GLN A 161 -21.85 -8.71 11.57
CA GLN A 161 -20.75 -8.98 12.48
C GLN A 161 -20.95 -8.19 13.77
N GLN A 162 -21.07 -8.89 14.88
CA GLN A 162 -21.28 -8.30 16.20
C GLN A 162 -20.06 -8.51 17.08
N VAL A 163 -19.58 -7.42 17.71
CA VAL A 163 -18.41 -7.44 18.58
C VAL A 163 -18.82 -7.54 20.05
N HIS A 164 -18.14 -8.41 20.79
CA HIS A 164 -18.39 -8.61 22.23
C HIS A 164 -17.23 -8.12 23.11
N CYS A 165 -15.98 -8.33 22.68
CA CYS A 165 -14.78 -7.92 23.42
C CYS A 165 -13.60 -7.67 22.48
N LEU A 166 -12.60 -6.93 22.97
CA LEU A 166 -11.37 -6.62 22.24
C LEU A 166 -10.31 -7.68 22.49
N CYS A 167 -9.69 -8.17 21.41
CA CYS A 167 -8.55 -9.03 21.58
C CYS A 167 -7.36 -8.28 22.20
N PRO A 168 -6.56 -8.94 23.06
CA PRO A 168 -5.34 -8.33 23.61
C PRO A 168 -4.35 -7.88 22.52
N LYS A 169 -3.40 -7.01 22.85
CA LYS A 169 -2.36 -6.57 21.89
C LYS A 169 -1.56 -7.76 21.36
N ASN A 170 -1.15 -7.71 20.09
CA ASN A 170 -0.40 -8.77 19.39
C ASN A 170 -1.11 -10.14 19.40
N SER A 171 -2.40 -10.11 19.10
CA SER A 171 -3.22 -11.31 18.95
C SER A 171 -3.90 -11.32 17.59
N VAL A 172 -4.35 -12.50 17.20
CA VAL A 172 -5.05 -12.74 15.95
C VAL A 172 -6.37 -13.43 16.27
N ALA A 173 -7.45 -12.97 15.65
CA ALA A 173 -8.74 -13.63 15.74
C ALA A 173 -8.78 -14.86 14.84
N TYR A 174 -9.33 -15.97 15.34
CA TYR A 174 -9.51 -17.21 14.60
C TYR A 174 -10.92 -17.76 14.83
N ILE A 175 -11.43 -18.55 13.88
CA ILE A 175 -12.73 -19.20 14.01
C ILE A 175 -12.62 -20.29 15.07
N PHE A 176 -13.33 -20.12 16.17
CA PHE A 176 -13.37 -21.04 17.30
C PHE A 176 -14.46 -22.09 17.15
N LYS A 177 -15.65 -21.68 16.70
CA LYS A 177 -16.82 -22.55 16.55
C LYS A 177 -17.72 -22.03 15.43
N HIS A 178 -18.42 -22.92 14.75
CA HIS A 178 -19.56 -22.56 13.92
C HIS A 178 -20.83 -23.20 14.46
N GLN A 179 -21.96 -22.51 14.31
CA GLN A 179 -23.27 -22.98 14.74
C GLN A 179 -24.28 -22.68 13.64
N VAL A 180 -25.25 -23.56 13.49
CA VAL A 180 -26.38 -23.37 12.57
C VAL A 180 -27.57 -22.95 13.40
N HIS A 181 -28.23 -21.88 13.00
CA HIS A 181 -29.42 -21.37 13.67
C HIS A 181 -30.56 -21.23 12.66
N GLN A 182 -31.68 -21.90 12.91
CA GLN A 182 -32.88 -21.72 12.11
C GLN A 182 -33.61 -20.46 12.57
N THR A 183 -33.70 -19.49 11.68
CA THR A 183 -34.52 -18.30 11.86
C THR A 183 -35.81 -18.45 11.06
N GLN A 184 -36.81 -17.62 11.35
CA GLN A 184 -38.06 -17.59 10.58
C GLN A 184 -37.86 -17.35 9.08
N LYS A 185 -36.72 -16.75 8.69
CA LYS A 185 -36.34 -16.44 7.31
C LYS A 185 -35.47 -17.51 6.65
N GLY A 186 -35.15 -18.60 7.35
CA GLY A 186 -34.33 -19.71 6.86
C GLY A 186 -33.12 -20.03 7.75
N ILE A 187 -32.21 -20.82 7.19
CA ILE A 187 -31.01 -21.29 7.88
C ILE A 187 -29.97 -20.17 7.89
N SER A 188 -29.47 -19.84 9.08
CA SER A 188 -28.35 -18.91 9.28
C SER A 188 -27.13 -19.62 9.86
N TYR A 189 -25.95 -19.19 9.45
CA TYR A 189 -24.67 -19.74 9.92
C TYR A 189 -23.97 -18.70 10.77
N GLN A 190 -23.64 -19.06 12.01
CA GLN A 190 -22.90 -18.22 12.95
C GLN A 190 -21.48 -18.74 13.10
N TYR A 191 -20.50 -17.88 12.86
CA TYR A 191 -19.08 -18.15 13.06
C TYR A 191 -18.59 -17.34 14.24
N LEU A 192 -18.20 -18.03 15.32
CA LEU A 192 -17.70 -17.44 16.55
C LEU A 192 -16.19 -17.35 16.46
N PHE A 193 -15.64 -16.16 16.72
CA PHE A 193 -14.21 -15.91 16.69
C PHE A 193 -13.66 -15.74 18.10
N ALA A 194 -12.51 -16.35 18.38
CA ALA A 194 -11.77 -16.16 19.62
C ALA A 194 -10.39 -15.55 19.33
N CYS A 195 -9.72 -15.07 20.36
CA CYS A 195 -8.39 -14.48 20.25
C CYS A 195 -7.30 -15.52 20.55
N SER A 196 -6.25 -15.54 19.74
CA SER A 196 -5.03 -16.32 19.96
C SER A 196 -3.81 -15.38 19.98
N PRO A 197 -2.83 -15.56 20.88
CA PRO A 197 -1.59 -14.82 20.82
C PRO A 197 -0.85 -15.10 19.50
N GLU A 198 -0.21 -14.08 18.93
CA GLU A 198 0.58 -14.26 17.72
C GLU A 198 1.86 -15.07 18.03
N SER A 199 1.84 -16.36 17.69
CA SER A 199 2.97 -17.27 17.90
C SER A 199 4.16 -16.91 17.00
N ARG A 200 5.35 -16.77 17.60
CA ARG A 200 6.61 -16.53 16.88
C ARG A 200 7.26 -17.83 16.43
N LEU A 201 6.59 -18.58 15.56
CA LEU A 201 7.16 -19.78 14.95
C LEU A 201 8.27 -19.38 13.98
N ARG A 202 9.41 -20.06 14.03
CA ARG A 202 10.50 -19.84 13.06
C ARG A 202 10.26 -20.67 11.82
N CYS A 203 10.54 -20.10 10.66
CA CYS A 203 10.33 -20.82 9.42
C CYS A 203 11.31 -22.00 9.25
N GLN A 204 10.79 -23.16 8.86
CA GLN A 204 11.57 -24.27 8.31
C GLN A 204 12.17 -23.90 6.94
N ARG A 205 13.16 -24.67 6.51
CA ARG A 205 13.85 -24.41 5.25
C ARG A 205 12.89 -24.60 4.07
N LYS A 206 12.74 -23.57 3.23
CA LYS A 206 11.88 -23.54 2.04
C LYS A 206 10.37 -23.66 2.30
N GLU A 207 9.92 -23.55 3.55
CA GLU A 207 8.48 -23.48 3.80
C GLU A 207 7.95 -22.06 3.50
N PRO A 208 6.67 -21.92 3.12
CA PRO A 208 6.06 -20.61 2.93
C PRO A 208 5.94 -19.88 4.26
N CYS A 209 6.28 -18.59 4.27
CA CYS A 209 6.18 -17.75 5.46
C CYS A 209 4.86 -16.98 5.56
N ARG A 210 4.16 -16.80 4.43
CA ARG A 210 2.87 -16.12 4.36
C ARG A 210 2.05 -16.65 3.20
N LEU A 211 0.75 -16.82 3.43
CA LEU A 211 -0.22 -17.14 2.40
C LEU A 211 -1.09 -15.92 2.10
N PHE A 212 -1.44 -15.76 0.83
CA PHE A 212 -2.35 -14.71 0.35
C PHE A 212 -3.54 -15.37 -0.33
N THR A 213 -4.74 -14.94 0.03
CA THR A 213 -5.98 -15.31 -0.68
C THR A 213 -6.54 -14.03 -1.28
N VAL A 214 -6.47 -13.92 -2.60
CA VAL A 214 -6.89 -12.75 -3.36
C VAL A 214 -8.23 -13.06 -4.01
N LYS A 215 -9.29 -12.39 -3.57
CA LYS A 215 -10.60 -12.40 -4.20
C LYS A 215 -10.74 -11.15 -5.07
N GLN A 216 -10.89 -11.35 -6.37
CA GLN A 216 -11.08 -10.26 -7.31
C GLN A 216 -12.56 -9.83 -7.32
N ARG A 217 -12.82 -8.57 -6.98
CA ARG A 217 -14.12 -7.92 -7.16
C ARG A 217 -14.01 -6.93 -8.34
N PRO A 218 -15.13 -6.44 -8.91
CA PRO A 218 -15.11 -5.55 -10.07
C PRO A 218 -14.22 -4.31 -9.89
N ASP A 219 -14.30 -3.67 -8.72
CA ASP A 219 -13.63 -2.37 -8.48
C ASP A 219 -12.43 -2.45 -7.51
N VAL A 220 -12.33 -3.54 -6.75
CA VAL A 220 -11.35 -3.67 -5.64
C VAL A 220 -10.78 -5.09 -5.53
N LEU A 221 -9.58 -5.19 -4.98
CA LEU A 221 -8.95 -6.46 -4.63
C LEU A 221 -9.13 -6.71 -3.14
N GLN A 222 -9.90 -7.74 -2.80
CA GLN A 222 -10.06 -8.18 -1.42
C GLN A 222 -8.99 -9.24 -1.13
N VAL A 223 -8.04 -8.92 -0.25
CA VAL A 223 -6.93 -9.83 0.08
C VAL A 223 -6.98 -10.22 1.54
N ASN A 224 -6.91 -11.52 1.82
CA ASN A 224 -6.67 -12.06 3.15
C ASN A 224 -5.22 -12.54 3.24
N THR A 225 -4.55 -12.22 4.35
CA THR A 225 -3.16 -12.61 4.59
C THR A 225 -3.06 -13.48 5.83
N ASN A 226 -2.29 -14.56 5.74
CA ASN A 226 -2.01 -15.45 6.86
C ASN A 226 -0.50 -15.59 7.00
N THR A 227 0.08 -14.98 8.02
CA THR A 227 1.50 -15.17 8.35
C THR A 227 1.65 -16.51 9.08
N LEU A 228 2.51 -17.39 8.56
CA LEU A 228 2.71 -18.75 9.09
C LEU A 228 3.89 -18.80 10.06
N CYS A 229 4.98 -18.11 9.73
CA CYS A 229 6.22 -18.15 10.47
C CYS A 229 7.07 -16.91 10.24
N GLN A 230 8.07 -16.72 11.10
CA GLN A 230 9.06 -15.66 11.05
C GLN A 230 10.33 -16.15 10.34
N CYS A 231 10.73 -15.43 9.29
CA CYS A 231 11.92 -15.75 8.54
C CYS A 231 13.20 -15.67 9.39
N PRO A 232 14.23 -16.46 9.06
CA PRO A 232 15.52 -16.39 9.73
C PRO A 232 16.21 -15.04 9.51
N ARG A 233 17.27 -14.76 10.28
CA ARG A 233 18.00 -13.49 10.23
C ARG A 233 18.48 -13.17 8.81
N GLY A 234 18.29 -11.93 8.38
CA GLY A 234 18.66 -11.45 7.05
C GLY A 234 17.62 -11.73 5.95
N GLN A 235 16.65 -12.60 6.21
CA GLN A 235 15.53 -12.85 5.30
C GLN A 235 14.27 -12.10 5.76
N ARG A 236 13.42 -11.75 4.81
CA ARG A 236 12.12 -11.11 5.05
C ARG A 236 11.03 -11.88 4.34
N CYS A 237 9.87 -11.91 4.98
CA CYS A 237 8.68 -12.48 4.37
C CYS A 237 8.01 -11.42 3.47
N PRO A 238 7.56 -11.80 2.26
CA PRO A 238 6.82 -10.92 1.37
C PRO A 238 5.61 -10.27 2.06
N SER A 239 5.36 -8.98 1.77
CA SER A 239 4.24 -8.20 2.31
C SER A 239 3.03 -8.18 1.39
N HIS A 240 3.26 -8.28 0.08
CA HIS A 240 2.24 -8.18 -0.94
C HIS A 240 2.29 -9.42 -1.85
N HIS A 241 1.16 -9.80 -2.45
CA HIS A 241 1.05 -10.97 -3.32
C HIS A 241 1.78 -10.81 -4.67
N ASN A 242 2.16 -9.56 -4.99
CA ASN A 242 2.97 -9.22 -6.18
C ASN A 242 4.44 -9.01 -5.84
N ASP A 243 4.84 -9.21 -4.57
CA ASP A 243 6.24 -9.11 -4.20
C ASP A 243 7.05 -10.26 -4.83
N PRO A 244 8.36 -10.07 -5.06
CA PRO A 244 9.23 -11.15 -5.49
C PRO A 244 9.16 -12.35 -4.53
N HIS A 245 9.34 -13.57 -5.06
CA HIS A 245 9.28 -14.82 -4.29
C HIS A 245 7.91 -15.14 -3.69
N VAL A 246 6.86 -14.57 -4.27
CA VAL A 246 5.49 -15.04 -4.13
C VAL A 246 5.14 -15.87 -5.37
N LEU A 247 4.67 -17.09 -5.14
CA LEU A 247 4.29 -18.02 -6.20
C LEU A 247 2.76 -18.22 -6.18
N PRO A 248 2.07 -18.15 -7.34
CA PRO A 248 0.67 -18.56 -7.42
C PRO A 248 0.56 -20.06 -7.12
N THR A 249 -0.48 -20.47 -6.40
CA THR A 249 -0.67 -21.86 -5.96
C THR A 249 -1.91 -22.46 -6.62
N THR A 250 -3.10 -22.02 -6.23
CA THR A 250 -4.37 -22.48 -6.81
C THR A 250 -5.23 -21.30 -7.25
N SER A 251 -5.97 -21.48 -8.34
CA SER A 251 -7.00 -20.55 -8.80
C SER A 251 -8.36 -21.23 -8.79
N TYR A 252 -9.33 -20.60 -8.14
CA TYR A 252 -10.74 -20.99 -8.10
C TYR A 252 -11.50 -20.01 -9.00
N SER A 253 -11.60 -20.35 -10.28
CA SER A 253 -12.14 -19.47 -11.33
C SER A 253 -13.60 -19.08 -11.10
N LEU A 254 -14.43 -20.01 -10.63
CA LEU A 254 -15.86 -19.78 -10.35
C LEU A 254 -16.11 -18.71 -9.26
N GLU A 255 -15.18 -18.58 -8.32
CA GLU A 255 -15.30 -17.64 -7.20
C GLU A 255 -14.42 -16.39 -7.37
N HIS A 256 -13.66 -16.31 -8.47
CA HIS A 256 -12.63 -15.30 -8.71
C HIS A 256 -11.60 -15.22 -7.57
N ILE A 257 -11.21 -16.37 -7.01
CA ILE A 257 -10.25 -16.45 -5.90
C ILE A 257 -8.94 -17.08 -6.37
N ASN A 258 -7.82 -16.39 -6.11
CA ASN A 258 -6.47 -16.89 -6.36
C ASN A 258 -5.69 -16.98 -5.05
N THR A 259 -4.98 -18.07 -4.84
CA THR A 259 -4.09 -18.26 -3.69
C THR A 259 -2.63 -18.12 -4.10
N PHE A 260 -1.84 -17.50 -3.22
CA PHE A 260 -0.42 -17.30 -3.43
C PHE A 260 0.36 -17.65 -2.16
N SER A 261 1.57 -18.16 -2.36
CA SER A 261 2.48 -18.57 -1.31
C SER A 261 3.75 -17.73 -1.36
N GLY A 262 4.02 -16.98 -0.30
CA GLY A 262 5.22 -16.16 -0.14
C GLY A 262 6.31 -16.91 0.63
N TYR A 263 7.53 -16.87 0.11
CA TYR A 263 8.69 -17.55 0.70
C TYR A 263 9.69 -16.55 1.26
N CYS A 264 10.40 -16.94 2.31
CA CYS A 264 11.47 -16.14 2.88
C CYS A 264 12.57 -15.89 1.84
N ASN A 265 12.94 -14.63 1.67
CA ASN A 265 14.06 -14.27 0.82
C ASN A 265 14.92 -13.17 1.45
N PHE A 266 16.18 -13.08 1.05
CA PHE A 266 17.07 -11.99 1.44
C PHE A 266 16.56 -10.67 0.87
N ASP A 267 16.54 -9.63 1.72
CA ASP A 267 16.13 -8.30 1.29
C ASP A 267 17.28 -7.67 0.49
N TYR A 268 17.28 -7.86 -0.83
CA TYR A 268 18.27 -7.25 -1.73
C TYR A 268 18.05 -5.74 -1.95
N ARG A 269 17.03 -5.12 -1.32
CA ARG A 269 16.77 -3.68 -1.42
C ARG A 269 17.98 -2.74 -1.16
N PRO A 270 18.98 -3.09 -0.32
CA PRO A 270 20.21 -2.30 -0.21
C PRO A 270 21.08 -2.38 -1.48
N PHE A 271 21.13 -3.55 -2.13
CA PHE A 271 21.86 -3.77 -3.37
C PHE A 271 21.18 -3.10 -4.56
N ASP A 272 19.85 -3.05 -4.62
CA ASP A 272 19.11 -2.41 -5.72
C ASP A 272 19.39 -0.90 -5.85
N LYS A 273 19.65 -0.17 -4.75
CA LYS A 273 20.06 1.24 -4.85
C LYS A 273 21.44 1.39 -5.48
N LYS A 274 22.35 0.46 -5.20
CA LYS A 274 23.70 0.42 -5.78
C LYS A 274 23.63 -0.02 -7.23
N MET A 275 22.85 -1.06 -7.53
CA MET A 275 22.65 -1.61 -8.88
C MET A 275 21.88 -0.64 -9.80
N ALA A 276 20.89 0.10 -9.28
CA ALA A 276 20.21 1.16 -10.02
C ALA A 276 21.15 2.34 -10.32
N LYS A 277 22.06 2.67 -9.38
CA LYS A 277 23.13 3.64 -9.62
C LYS A 277 24.08 3.15 -10.73
N TYR A 278 24.47 1.88 -10.71
CA TYR A 278 25.29 1.28 -11.78
C TYR A 278 24.56 1.22 -13.13
N LYS A 279 23.27 0.90 -13.18
CA LYS A 279 22.47 0.94 -14.43
C LYS A 279 22.36 2.34 -15.03
N LEU A 280 22.25 3.36 -14.19
CA LEU A 280 22.26 4.77 -14.62
C LEU A 280 23.63 5.18 -15.18
N ILE A 281 24.71 4.76 -14.52
CA ILE A 281 26.08 5.01 -14.99
C ILE A 281 26.32 4.29 -16.32
N PHE A 282 25.92 3.02 -16.44
CA PHE A 282 26.10 2.23 -17.65
C PHE A 282 25.34 2.82 -18.85
N LYS A 283 24.09 3.27 -18.66
CA LYS A 283 23.33 3.99 -19.69
C LYS A 283 23.96 5.33 -20.08
N ALA A 284 24.59 6.03 -19.14
CA ALA A 284 25.28 7.29 -19.42
C ALA A 284 26.56 7.07 -20.23
N LEU A 285 27.33 6.02 -19.93
CA LEU A 285 28.52 5.62 -20.68
C LEU A 285 28.16 5.19 -22.11
N GLN A 286 27.13 4.37 -22.26
CA GLN A 286 26.66 3.93 -23.58
C GLN A 286 26.23 5.11 -24.47
N LYS A 287 25.61 6.14 -23.86
CA LYS A 287 25.19 7.35 -24.57
C LYS A 287 26.36 8.30 -24.92
N LEU A 288 27.46 8.26 -24.17
CA LEU A 288 28.68 9.00 -24.52
C LEU A 288 29.39 8.35 -25.70
N GLU A 289 29.45 7.03 -25.72
CA GLU A 289 30.04 6.25 -26.82
C GLU A 289 29.25 6.44 -28.14
N GLU A 290 27.92 6.47 -28.08
CA GLU A 290 27.08 6.80 -29.24
C GLU A 290 27.29 8.23 -29.77
N ASN A 291 27.58 9.20 -28.88
CA ASN A 291 27.84 10.59 -29.28
C ASN A 291 29.23 10.77 -29.90
N GLU A 292 30.26 10.09 -29.40
CA GLU A 292 31.62 10.12 -29.99
C GLU A 292 31.63 9.53 -31.40
N ILE A 293 30.84 8.47 -31.65
CA ILE A 293 30.68 7.87 -32.98
C ILE A 293 29.93 8.84 -33.92
N SER A 294 28.94 9.58 -33.42
CA SER A 294 28.23 10.60 -34.21
C SER A 294 29.09 11.83 -34.55
N GLU A 295 30.07 12.18 -33.71
CA GLU A 295 30.94 13.35 -33.91
C GLU A 295 32.07 13.05 -34.89
N LYS A 296 32.65 11.84 -34.84
CA LYS A 296 33.64 11.36 -35.83
C LYS A 296 33.07 11.28 -37.24
N ASN A 297 31.82 10.87 -37.39
CA ASN A 297 31.17 10.78 -38.72
C ASN A 297 30.78 12.15 -39.30
N ARG A 298 31.05 13.27 -38.60
CA ARG A 298 30.77 14.64 -39.06
C ARG A 298 32.02 15.37 -39.58
N ILE A 299 33.19 14.77 -39.41
CA ILE A 299 34.49 15.31 -39.87
C ILE A 299 35.01 14.36 -40.95
N ASP A 300 34.36 14.33 -42.11
CA ASP A 300 34.92 13.80 -43.37
C ASP A 300 34.02 14.24 -44.53
N VAL A 301 34.00 15.56 -44.79
CA VAL A 301 33.67 16.10 -46.12
C VAL A 301 34.61 17.28 -46.36
N LEU A 302 35.80 16.99 -46.86
CA LEU A 302 36.62 17.96 -47.57
C LEU A 302 36.49 17.65 -49.08
N PRO A 303 36.10 18.62 -49.92
CA PRO A 303 35.96 18.40 -51.35
C PRO A 303 37.33 18.20 -52.00
N ALA A 304 37.35 17.36 -53.04
CA ALA A 304 38.51 17.11 -53.88
C ALA A 304 39.02 18.44 -54.47
N ALA A 305 40.29 18.74 -54.25
CA ALA A 305 40.99 19.80 -54.97
C ALA A 305 41.63 19.21 -56.22
N GLU A 306 41.28 19.80 -57.35
CA GLU A 306 41.81 19.58 -58.70
C GLU A 306 43.28 20.07 -58.80
N ASP A 307 44.00 19.37 -59.69
CA ASP A 307 45.14 19.79 -60.52
C ASP A 307 46.43 20.39 -59.92
N TYR A 308 47.58 19.73 -60.16
CA TYR A 308 48.65 20.14 -61.09
C TYR A 308 49.98 19.42 -60.76
N PHE A 309 50.54 18.67 -61.72
CA PHE A 309 51.94 18.77 -62.25
C PHE A 309 52.42 17.46 -62.91
N GLN A 310 52.40 17.50 -64.25
CA GLN A 310 53.45 17.15 -65.22
C GLN A 310 54.41 15.97 -64.95
N ALA A 311 54.27 14.97 -65.82
CA ALA A 311 55.28 14.34 -66.67
C ALA A 311 56.78 14.46 -66.32
N ASN A 312 57.46 13.32 -66.29
CA ASN A 312 58.50 13.04 -67.30
C ASN A 312 58.76 11.52 -67.48
N PRO A 313 59.11 11.08 -68.70
CA PRO A 313 59.38 9.68 -69.04
C PRO A 313 60.87 9.36 -69.01
N VAL A 314 61.23 8.11 -68.67
CA VAL A 314 62.38 7.36 -69.23
C VAL A 314 62.00 5.89 -69.29
#